data_AF-A0A2P1P843-F1
#
_entry.id   AF-A0A2P1P843-F1
#
_cell.length_a   1.000
_cell.length_b   1.000
_cell.length_c   1.000
_cell.angle_alpha   90.00
_cell.angle_beta   90.00
_cell.angle_gamma   90.00
#
_symmetry.space_group_name_H-M   'P 1'
#
loop_
_entity.id
_entity.type
_entity.pdbx_description
1 polymer ?
#
loop_
_entity_poly.entity_id
_entity_poly.type
_entity_poly.pdbx_seq_one_letter_code
_entity_poly.pdbx_strand_id
1 'polypeptide(L)'
;MFYLIFLFSVLSNISLAEPYNNILDVDFFKAITDNDKVATKYLQKNLPDYNLMKSIYETKKPSKMLYSEKPLIPKVMHQIWFGGDIPALYLHYLNECKILHPNWEFKIWNVKDINDLKLEYQGLYDNARSYAGRADIARYEILYRFGGVYRDMDVKCYKPIDDLNHKYDFFVPIEFPTVDWQMVFNNGIIGSKPGHPILKTTLDLIRTEFDKHWKDFDSGDEPIGKLSIMISKSSMLPLKDAFVTHVTLEDKAIAFPPTYFWSLARMKYHTFWSGLKYMIWKDSQDLPSAFHELKPETLMHHNLLKEEILSSTFEYGNGMYDPQVKRFIQNLKGFDAVKFRSFKQLYDDHKPSKIGCNQKGRMPYSVHFVVFDKEELKILEKNLINWKLQNADFEFYIWDKDKIASEFKDLSVSVPNNLQENFRFYLGLRILEKFAGAYADYKAIPHAPIFELNNKHTFYVGLMPFTSKDSKIRFSQKLIGISPNHPILIETLKQIDPKNLSTLEKINEILVDKTYEKAYLYDAVNSRNITLPAVYFEPFAKLENESFSNKLSRFVFRTTKAFSKLTDFVVIE
;
A
#
# COMPACT_ATOMS: atom_id res chain seq x y z
N MET A 1 -28.27 0.62 -50.41
CA MET A 1 -27.23 1.55 -49.93
C MET A 1 -27.00 1.52 -48.40
N PHE A 2 -27.81 0.79 -47.60
CA PHE A 2 -27.60 0.66 -46.15
C PHE A 2 -26.94 -0.66 -45.69
N TYR A 3 -26.83 -1.66 -46.57
CA TYR A 3 -26.18 -2.95 -46.26
C TYR A 3 -24.68 -3.00 -46.62
N LEU A 4 -24.18 -2.05 -47.42
CA LEU A 4 -22.76 -1.96 -47.78
C LEU A 4 -21.92 -1.18 -46.75
N ILE A 5 -22.56 -0.37 -45.90
CA ILE A 5 -21.88 0.40 -44.86
C ILE A 5 -21.59 -0.47 -43.63
N PHE A 6 -22.41 -1.50 -43.37
CA PHE A 6 -22.19 -2.43 -42.26
C PHE A 6 -21.06 -3.44 -42.51
N LEU A 7 -20.78 -3.78 -43.78
CA LEU A 7 -19.63 -4.63 -44.13
C LEU A 7 -18.29 -3.89 -44.05
N PHE A 8 -18.28 -2.57 -44.25
CA PHE A 8 -17.05 -1.76 -44.11
C PHE A 8 -16.68 -1.47 -42.64
N SER A 9 -17.63 -1.53 -41.70
CA SER A 9 -17.33 -1.41 -40.26
C SER A 9 -16.91 -2.72 -39.60
N VAL A 10 -17.12 -3.87 -40.27
CA VAL A 10 -16.69 -5.19 -39.77
C VAL A 10 -15.36 -5.63 -40.39
N LEU A 11 -14.96 -5.06 -41.53
CA LEU A 11 -13.68 -5.33 -42.19
C LEU A 11 -12.56 -4.31 -41.88
N SER A 12 -12.84 -3.23 -41.13
CA SER A 12 -11.80 -2.34 -40.60
C SER A 12 -11.17 -2.83 -39.29
N ASN A 13 -11.65 -3.95 -38.73
CA ASN A 13 -11.09 -4.61 -37.54
C ASN A 13 -10.09 -5.73 -37.86
N ILE A 14 -9.51 -5.72 -39.06
CA ILE A 14 -8.25 -6.44 -39.33
C ILE A 14 -7.17 -5.38 -39.55
N SER A 15 -6.99 -4.53 -38.55
CA SER A 15 -5.65 -4.05 -38.26
C SER A 15 -4.92 -5.26 -37.68
N LEU A 16 -3.91 -5.77 -38.39
CA LEU A 16 -2.89 -6.58 -37.78
C LEU A 16 -2.36 -5.76 -36.61
N ALA A 17 -2.83 -6.06 -35.40
CA ALA A 17 -2.42 -5.35 -34.21
C ALA A 17 -0.91 -5.51 -34.10
N GLU A 18 -0.16 -4.46 -34.44
CA GLU A 18 1.22 -4.36 -33.98
C GLU A 18 1.18 -4.60 -32.47
N PRO A 19 2.01 -5.52 -31.92
CA PRO A 19 1.99 -5.80 -30.50
C PRO A 19 2.31 -4.48 -29.78
N TYR A 20 1.28 -3.93 -29.13
CA TYR A 20 1.36 -2.73 -28.31
C TYR A 20 2.48 -2.97 -27.29
N ASN A 21 3.66 -2.38 -27.51
CA ASN A 21 4.75 -2.49 -26.56
C ASN A 21 4.39 -1.62 -25.34
N ASN A 22 3.72 -2.21 -24.35
CA ASN A 22 3.19 -1.50 -23.19
C ASN A 22 4.26 -1.20 -22.13
N ILE A 23 5.48 -1.67 -22.37
CA ILE A 23 6.60 -1.53 -21.45
C ILE A 23 7.50 -0.38 -21.92
N LEU A 24 7.64 0.62 -21.05
CA LEU A 24 8.36 1.85 -21.35
C LEU A 24 9.86 1.63 -21.22
N ASP A 25 10.62 2.03 -22.24
CA ASP A 25 12.06 2.20 -22.11
C ASP A 25 12.39 3.32 -21.11
N VAL A 26 13.42 3.10 -20.30
CA VAL A 26 13.97 4.09 -19.37
C VAL A 26 15.42 4.43 -19.69
N ASP A 27 15.87 5.60 -19.22
CA ASP A 27 17.29 5.87 -19.06
C ASP A 27 17.85 5.02 -17.91
N PHE A 28 18.75 4.09 -18.23
CA PHE A 28 19.23 3.09 -17.27
C PHE A 28 19.89 3.74 -16.04
N PHE A 29 20.65 4.82 -16.24
CA PHE A 29 21.33 5.51 -15.15
C PHE A 29 20.31 6.14 -14.19
N LYS A 30 19.34 6.89 -14.70
CA LYS A 30 18.26 7.48 -13.92
C LYS A 30 17.40 6.41 -13.24
N ALA A 31 17.15 5.29 -13.91
CA ALA A 31 16.34 4.20 -13.36
C ALA A 31 17.05 3.41 -12.25
N ILE A 32 18.39 3.43 -12.19
CA ILE A 32 19.17 2.86 -11.08
C ILE A 32 19.46 3.86 -9.96
N THR A 33 19.51 5.16 -10.26
CA THR A 33 19.97 6.16 -9.29
C THR A 33 18.90 7.13 -8.81
N ASP A 34 17.81 7.30 -9.56
CA ASP A 34 16.87 8.42 -9.42
C ASP A 34 17.56 9.80 -9.40
N ASN A 35 18.73 9.91 -10.06
CA ASN A 35 19.66 11.05 -10.00
C ASN A 35 20.23 11.35 -8.60
N ASP A 36 20.15 10.40 -7.66
CA ASP A 36 20.72 10.55 -6.33
C ASP A 36 22.26 10.48 -6.37
N LYS A 37 22.91 11.42 -5.67
CA LYS A 37 24.37 11.55 -5.66
C LYS A 37 25.06 10.40 -4.93
N VAL A 38 24.43 9.83 -3.90
CA VAL A 38 24.97 8.69 -3.16
C VAL A 38 24.86 7.44 -4.00
N ALA A 39 23.71 7.23 -4.65
CA ALA A 39 23.51 6.14 -5.60
C ALA A 39 24.50 6.20 -6.77
N THR A 40 24.76 7.39 -7.30
CA THR A 40 25.77 7.60 -8.35
C THR A 40 27.17 7.23 -7.87
N LYS A 41 27.56 7.65 -6.66
CA LYS A 41 28.86 7.30 -6.07
C LYS A 41 28.98 5.79 -5.83
N TYR A 42 27.86 5.14 -5.51
CA TYR A 42 27.81 3.70 -5.35
C TYR A 42 28.08 2.95 -6.66
N LEU A 43 27.51 3.40 -7.78
CA LEU A 43 27.77 2.81 -9.10
C LEU A 43 29.27 2.79 -9.43
N GLN A 44 30.02 3.81 -9.00
CA GLN A 44 31.47 3.87 -9.21
C GLN A 44 32.23 2.74 -8.50
N LYS A 45 31.71 2.21 -7.39
CA LYS A 45 32.31 1.06 -6.68
C LYS A 45 32.06 -0.28 -7.37
N ASN A 46 31.01 -0.38 -8.18
CA ASN A 46 30.60 -1.60 -8.89
C ASN A 46 30.60 -1.36 -10.41
N LEU A 47 31.57 -0.57 -10.88
CA LEU A 47 31.59 -0.09 -12.25
C LEU A 47 31.57 -1.23 -13.30
N PRO A 48 32.25 -2.39 -13.10
CA PRO A 48 32.14 -3.51 -14.03
C PRO A 48 30.72 -4.06 -14.17
N ASP A 49 30.07 -4.39 -13.05
CA ASP A 49 28.70 -4.92 -13.02
C ASP A 49 27.70 -3.91 -13.58
N TYR A 50 27.85 -2.63 -13.23
CA TYR A 50 27.03 -1.55 -13.78
C TYR A 50 27.17 -1.44 -15.30
N ASN A 51 28.40 -1.42 -15.82
CA ASN A 51 28.64 -1.31 -17.25
C ASN A 51 28.09 -2.52 -18.01
N LEU A 52 28.24 -3.72 -17.45
CA LEU A 52 27.67 -4.93 -18.02
C LEU A 52 26.14 -4.87 -18.06
N MET A 53 25.48 -4.56 -16.94
CA MET A 53 24.02 -4.47 -16.91
C MET A 53 23.48 -3.35 -17.79
N LYS A 54 24.17 -2.21 -17.85
CA LYS A 54 23.83 -1.13 -18.77
C LYS A 54 23.91 -1.59 -20.22
N SER A 55 24.98 -2.30 -20.60
CA SER A 55 25.16 -2.82 -21.96
C SER A 55 24.06 -3.82 -22.33
N ILE A 56 23.77 -4.75 -21.41
CA ILE A 56 22.69 -5.73 -21.53
C ILE A 56 21.34 -5.04 -21.73
N TYR A 57 21.00 -4.10 -20.84
CA TYR A 57 19.74 -3.38 -20.91
C TYR A 57 19.64 -2.54 -22.19
N GLU A 58 20.65 -1.74 -22.54
CA GLU A 58 20.60 -0.91 -23.74
C GLU A 58 20.52 -1.73 -25.03
N THR A 59 21.06 -2.96 -25.03
CA THR A 59 20.96 -3.87 -26.17
C THR A 59 19.58 -4.52 -26.23
N LYS A 60 19.02 -4.89 -25.07
CA LYS A 60 17.83 -5.75 -24.96
C LYS A 60 16.60 -5.05 -24.37
N LYS A 61 16.58 -3.72 -24.27
CA LYS A 61 15.42 -2.99 -23.72
C LYS A 61 14.13 -3.25 -24.52
N PRO A 62 12.95 -3.08 -23.91
CA PRO A 62 11.69 -3.53 -24.48
C PRO A 62 11.43 -3.11 -25.93
N SER A 63 11.80 -1.88 -26.30
CA SER A 63 11.66 -1.37 -27.67
C SER A 63 12.50 -2.10 -28.73
N LYS A 64 13.60 -2.75 -28.34
CA LYS A 64 14.53 -3.44 -29.25
C LYS A 64 14.25 -4.94 -29.38
N MET A 65 13.58 -5.53 -28.41
CA MET A 65 13.34 -6.97 -28.39
C MET A 65 12.15 -7.34 -29.26
N LEU A 66 12.38 -8.29 -30.17
CA LEU A 66 11.34 -8.85 -31.01
C LEU A 66 10.32 -9.61 -30.16
N TYR A 67 9.05 -9.34 -30.45
CA TYR A 67 7.94 -10.05 -29.85
C TYR A 67 7.82 -11.44 -30.50
N SER A 68 7.80 -12.50 -29.69
CA SER A 68 7.52 -13.85 -30.15
C SER A 68 6.02 -14.12 -30.17
N GLU A 69 5.49 -14.75 -31.21
CA GLU A 69 4.07 -15.11 -31.29
C GLU A 69 3.62 -15.99 -30.12
N LYS A 70 4.49 -16.92 -29.69
CA LYS A 70 4.27 -17.76 -28.52
C LYS A 70 5.07 -17.22 -27.34
N PRO A 71 4.50 -17.25 -26.12
CA PRO A 71 5.24 -16.82 -24.94
C PRO A 71 6.44 -17.75 -24.72
N LEU A 72 7.62 -17.15 -24.54
CA LEU A 72 8.87 -17.83 -24.19
C LEU A 72 8.88 -18.24 -22.72
N ILE A 73 8.28 -17.42 -21.86
CA ILE A 73 8.04 -17.71 -20.44
C ILE A 73 6.57 -18.11 -20.27
N PRO A 74 6.26 -19.30 -19.72
CA PRO A 74 4.88 -19.73 -19.45
C PRO A 74 4.03 -18.68 -18.70
N LYS A 75 2.76 -18.53 -19.05
CA LYS A 75 1.82 -17.58 -18.40
C LYS A 75 1.25 -18.15 -17.10
N VAL A 76 2.14 -18.52 -16.18
CA VAL A 76 1.80 -18.97 -14.83
C VAL A 76 2.54 -18.09 -13.81
N MET A 77 1.81 -17.56 -12.84
CA MET A 77 2.36 -16.86 -11.69
C MET A 77 2.44 -17.78 -10.49
N HIS A 78 3.64 -18.00 -9.97
CA HIS A 78 3.90 -18.81 -8.79
C HIS A 78 4.08 -17.91 -7.56
N GLN A 79 3.42 -18.28 -6.46
CA GLN A 79 3.64 -17.70 -5.14
C GLN A 79 3.82 -18.80 -4.09
N ILE A 80 4.52 -18.52 -3.00
CA ILE A 80 4.71 -19.46 -1.89
C ILE A 80 4.11 -18.88 -0.61
N TRP A 81 3.33 -19.69 0.11
CA TRP A 81 2.78 -19.31 1.42
C TRP A 81 2.79 -20.47 2.41
N PHE A 82 3.57 -20.33 3.48
CA PHE A 82 3.70 -21.35 4.54
C PHE A 82 2.88 -21.03 5.80
N GLY A 83 2.31 -19.83 5.90
CA GLY A 83 1.78 -19.26 7.15
C GLY A 83 0.35 -19.65 7.55
N GLY A 84 -0.24 -20.69 6.95
CA GLY A 84 -1.65 -21.02 7.14
C GLY A 84 -2.55 -20.12 6.29
N ASP A 85 -3.52 -19.43 6.90
CA ASP A 85 -4.38 -18.49 6.17
C ASP A 85 -3.55 -17.33 5.59
N ILE A 86 -3.82 -16.98 4.33
CA ILE A 86 -3.15 -15.86 3.69
C ILE A 86 -3.76 -14.56 4.23
N PRO A 87 -2.95 -13.60 4.69
CA PRO A 87 -3.43 -12.29 5.09
C PRO A 87 -4.25 -11.63 3.98
N ALA A 88 -5.37 -11.03 4.38
CA ALA A 88 -6.25 -10.19 3.57
C ALA A 88 -5.50 -9.31 2.56
N LEU A 89 -4.48 -8.60 3.06
CA LEU A 89 -3.57 -7.79 2.28
C LEU A 89 -2.99 -8.50 1.04
N TYR A 90 -2.41 -9.67 1.26
CA TYR A 90 -1.75 -10.42 0.19
C TYR A 90 -2.77 -11.09 -0.73
N LEU A 91 -3.96 -11.42 -0.22
CA LEU A 91 -5.09 -11.83 -1.07
C LEU A 91 -5.57 -10.69 -1.96
N HIS A 92 -5.66 -9.47 -1.45
CA HIS A 92 -5.98 -8.28 -2.23
C HIS A 92 -4.95 -8.07 -3.36
N TYR A 93 -3.65 -8.09 -3.06
CA TYR A 93 -2.60 -7.97 -4.09
C TYR A 93 -2.67 -9.11 -5.12
N LEU A 94 -2.93 -10.34 -4.67
CA LEU A 94 -3.16 -11.47 -5.57
C LEU A 94 -4.36 -11.23 -6.50
N ASN A 95 -5.47 -10.74 -5.97
CA ASN A 95 -6.69 -10.51 -6.73
C ASN A 95 -6.55 -9.34 -7.74
N GLU A 96 -5.91 -8.24 -7.35
CA GLU A 96 -5.56 -7.14 -8.27
C GLU A 96 -4.67 -7.65 -9.41
N CYS A 97 -3.64 -8.46 -9.09
CA CYS A 97 -2.80 -9.08 -10.11
C CYS A 97 -3.61 -9.99 -11.04
N LYS A 98 -4.59 -10.76 -10.55
CA LYS A 98 -5.48 -11.59 -11.38
C LYS A 98 -6.33 -10.77 -12.33
N ILE A 99 -6.86 -9.63 -11.87
CA ILE A 99 -7.64 -8.71 -12.71
C ILE A 99 -6.80 -8.20 -13.89
N LEU A 100 -5.52 -7.88 -13.64
CA LEU A 100 -4.59 -7.44 -14.69
C LEU A 100 -4.12 -8.57 -15.63
N HIS A 101 -4.27 -9.83 -15.22
CA HIS A 101 -3.75 -11.00 -15.93
C HIS A 101 -4.84 -12.09 -16.05
N PRO A 102 -5.98 -11.83 -16.72
CA PRO A 102 -7.13 -12.73 -16.74
C PRO A 102 -6.85 -14.07 -17.45
N ASN A 103 -5.85 -14.11 -18.33
CA ASN A 103 -5.47 -15.30 -19.10
C ASN A 103 -4.28 -16.07 -18.49
N TRP A 104 -3.89 -15.75 -17.26
CA TRP A 104 -2.77 -16.39 -16.57
C TRP A 104 -3.24 -17.40 -15.53
N GLU A 105 -2.48 -18.47 -15.36
CA GLU A 105 -2.64 -19.38 -14.22
C GLU A 105 -1.98 -18.75 -12.99
N PHE A 106 -2.62 -18.87 -11.81
CA PHE A 106 -2.04 -18.46 -10.54
C PHE A 106 -1.93 -19.67 -9.62
N LYS A 107 -0.71 -19.98 -9.20
CA LYS A 107 -0.41 -21.16 -8.38
C LYS A 107 0.26 -20.76 -7.08
N ILE A 108 -0.45 -21.00 -5.98
CA ILE A 108 0.07 -20.81 -4.62
C ILE A 108 0.56 -22.16 -4.13
N TRP A 109 1.83 -22.21 -3.71
CA TRP A 109 2.46 -23.40 -3.17
C TRP A 109 2.52 -23.31 -1.65
N ASN A 110 1.88 -24.26 -0.98
CA ASN A 110 2.01 -24.43 0.47
C ASN A 110 3.09 -25.47 0.81
N VAL A 111 3.33 -25.70 2.11
CA VAL A 111 4.35 -26.66 2.58
C VAL A 111 4.11 -28.07 2.04
N LYS A 112 2.84 -28.52 2.02
CA LYS A 112 2.48 -29.84 1.51
C LYS A 112 2.80 -29.94 0.01
N ASP A 113 2.41 -28.94 -0.78
CA ASP A 113 2.68 -28.96 -2.23
C ASP A 113 4.18 -29.00 -2.53
N ILE A 114 4.99 -28.23 -1.79
CA ILE A 114 6.46 -28.24 -1.95
C ILE A 114 7.06 -29.59 -1.55
N ASN A 115 6.61 -30.19 -0.45
CA ASN A 115 7.08 -31.52 -0.05
C ASN A 115 6.70 -32.59 -1.09
N ASP A 116 5.51 -32.48 -1.69
CA ASP A 116 5.03 -33.38 -2.74
C ASP A 116 5.84 -33.23 -4.04
N LEU A 117 6.48 -32.07 -4.29
CA LEU A 117 7.37 -31.87 -5.44
C LEU A 117 8.67 -32.67 -5.37
N LYS A 118 9.11 -33.07 -4.16
CA LYS A 118 10.41 -33.72 -3.92
C LYS A 118 11.55 -32.96 -4.60
N LEU A 119 11.94 -31.84 -3.99
CA LEU A 119 12.96 -30.97 -4.54
C LEU A 119 14.29 -31.73 -4.75
N GLU A 120 15.00 -31.44 -5.84
CA GLU A 120 16.36 -31.92 -6.11
C GLU A 120 17.32 -31.30 -5.09
N TYR A 121 17.01 -30.06 -4.68
CA TYR A 121 17.73 -29.33 -3.65
C TYR A 121 17.02 -29.41 -2.28
N GLN A 122 16.30 -30.51 -1.99
CA GLN A 122 15.56 -30.69 -0.74
C GLN A 122 16.44 -30.48 0.50
N GLY A 123 17.71 -30.91 0.46
CA GLY A 123 18.64 -30.68 1.57
C GLY A 123 18.86 -29.20 1.89
N LEU A 124 18.86 -28.30 0.90
CA LEU A 124 18.95 -26.86 1.15
C LEU A 124 17.64 -26.31 1.73
N TYR A 125 16.51 -26.78 1.21
CA TYR A 125 15.19 -26.40 1.71
C TYR A 125 15.01 -26.82 3.18
N ASP A 126 15.33 -28.06 3.51
CA ASP A 126 15.16 -28.60 4.88
C ASP A 126 16.04 -27.87 5.89
N ASN A 127 17.29 -27.57 5.51
CA ASN A 127 18.29 -26.91 6.35
C ASN A 127 18.21 -25.38 6.36
N ALA A 128 17.32 -24.77 5.57
CA ALA A 128 17.14 -23.32 5.61
C ALA A 128 16.60 -22.86 6.98
N ARG A 129 17.24 -21.83 7.54
CA ARG A 129 16.98 -21.32 8.91
C ARG A 129 15.67 -20.53 9.06
N SER A 130 15.00 -20.20 7.96
CA SER A 130 13.77 -19.42 7.96
C SER A 130 12.82 -19.84 6.84
N TYR A 131 11.52 -19.56 7.01
CA TYR A 131 10.54 -19.76 5.96
C TYR A 131 10.84 -18.94 4.70
N ALA A 132 11.43 -17.74 4.84
CA ALA A 132 11.88 -16.95 3.70
C ALA A 132 13.02 -17.66 2.94
N GLY A 133 14.01 -18.20 3.65
CA GLY A 133 15.08 -18.99 3.02
C GLY A 133 14.56 -20.27 2.35
N ARG A 134 13.56 -20.93 2.95
CA ARG A 134 12.85 -22.06 2.33
C ARG A 134 12.15 -21.65 1.02
N ALA A 135 11.47 -20.51 1.03
CA ALA A 135 10.81 -19.97 -0.16
C ALA A 135 11.83 -19.57 -1.25
N ASP A 136 13.02 -19.07 -0.87
CA ASP A 136 14.12 -18.79 -1.80
C ASP A 136 14.61 -20.03 -2.55
N ILE A 137 14.81 -21.16 -1.86
CA ILE A 137 15.21 -22.40 -2.54
C ILE A 137 14.07 -22.91 -3.43
N ALA A 138 12.86 -22.98 -2.88
CA ALA A 138 11.70 -23.54 -3.57
C ALA A 138 11.34 -22.71 -4.83
N ARG A 139 11.41 -21.37 -4.79
CA ARG A 139 11.07 -20.53 -5.95
C ARG A 139 11.99 -20.77 -7.13
N TYR A 140 13.30 -20.88 -6.89
CA TYR A 140 14.27 -21.13 -7.97
C TYR A 140 14.03 -22.48 -8.61
N GLU A 141 13.77 -23.50 -7.81
CA GLU A 141 13.54 -24.85 -8.33
C GLU A 141 12.18 -25.00 -9.01
N ILE A 142 11.13 -24.36 -8.49
CA ILE A 142 9.82 -24.28 -9.16
C ILE A 142 9.98 -23.66 -10.55
N LEU A 143 10.62 -22.50 -10.66
CA LEU A 143 10.84 -21.86 -11.95
C LEU A 143 11.75 -22.68 -12.86
N TYR A 144 12.77 -23.34 -12.32
CA TYR A 144 13.63 -24.21 -13.11
C TYR A 144 12.85 -25.39 -13.71
N ARG A 145 11.93 -26.00 -12.94
CA ARG A 145 11.14 -27.15 -13.40
C ARG A 145 9.98 -26.76 -14.33
N PHE A 146 9.25 -25.70 -13.97
CA PHE A 146 7.96 -25.37 -14.59
C PHE A 146 7.99 -24.09 -15.43
N GLY A 147 9.04 -23.29 -15.33
CA GLY A 147 9.09 -21.94 -15.87
C GLY A 147 8.06 -21.03 -15.20
N GLY A 148 7.73 -19.94 -15.88
CA GLY A 148 6.72 -18.98 -15.43
C GLY A 148 7.32 -17.77 -14.75
N VAL A 149 6.50 -17.09 -13.96
CA VAL A 149 6.89 -15.90 -13.21
C VAL A 149 6.67 -16.17 -11.73
N TYR A 150 7.72 -16.11 -10.93
CA TYR A 150 7.59 -16.10 -9.48
C TYR A 150 7.35 -14.67 -9.02
N ARG A 151 6.47 -14.52 -8.02
CA ARG A 151 6.15 -13.25 -7.38
C ARG A 151 5.94 -13.48 -5.89
N ASP A 152 6.57 -12.69 -5.03
CA ASP A 152 6.26 -12.76 -3.59
C ASP A 152 4.80 -12.32 -3.31
N MET A 153 4.28 -12.76 -2.15
CA MET A 153 2.89 -12.50 -1.73
C MET A 153 2.64 -11.01 -1.43
N ASP A 154 3.67 -10.26 -1.07
CA ASP A 154 3.67 -8.83 -0.74
C ASP A 154 4.03 -7.92 -1.93
N VAL A 155 3.91 -8.44 -3.16
CA VAL A 155 4.09 -7.69 -4.41
C VAL A 155 2.75 -7.30 -5.00
N LYS A 156 2.54 -6.01 -5.23
CA LYS A 156 1.39 -5.45 -5.94
C LYS A 156 1.68 -5.31 -7.44
N CYS A 157 0.72 -5.67 -8.30
CA CYS A 157 0.81 -5.44 -9.75
C CYS A 157 0.16 -4.10 -10.13
N TYR A 158 0.82 -3.34 -11.01
CA TYR A 158 0.28 -2.09 -11.55
C TYR A 158 -0.05 -2.20 -13.04
N LYS A 159 0.64 -3.09 -13.76
CA LYS A 159 0.46 -3.27 -15.21
C LYS A 159 0.52 -4.74 -15.60
N PRO A 160 -0.09 -5.13 -16.73
CA PRO A 160 0.12 -6.43 -17.34
C PRO A 160 1.59 -6.62 -17.73
N ILE A 161 2.13 -7.82 -17.53
CA ILE A 161 3.51 -8.18 -17.90
C ILE A 161 3.61 -9.14 -19.09
N ASP A 162 2.51 -9.36 -19.82
CA ASP A 162 2.45 -10.25 -20.99
C ASP A 162 3.60 -10.02 -21.97
N ASP A 163 3.92 -8.76 -22.29
CA ASP A 163 5.01 -8.44 -23.23
C ASP A 163 6.37 -8.97 -22.78
N LEU A 164 6.65 -9.04 -21.47
CA LEU A 164 7.89 -9.63 -20.97
C LEU A 164 7.99 -11.10 -21.35
N ASN A 165 6.90 -11.86 -21.21
CA ASN A 165 6.86 -13.28 -21.51
C ASN A 165 7.04 -13.58 -23.01
N HIS A 166 6.72 -12.62 -23.88
CA HIS A 166 6.86 -12.76 -25.33
C HIS A 166 8.21 -12.24 -25.85
N LYS A 167 8.92 -11.39 -25.10
CA LYS A 167 10.20 -10.80 -25.50
C LYS A 167 11.41 -11.50 -24.89
N TYR A 168 11.30 -11.98 -23.66
CA TYR A 168 12.41 -12.50 -22.86
C TYR A 168 12.19 -13.97 -22.48
N ASP A 169 13.28 -14.72 -22.33
CA ASP A 169 13.26 -16.08 -21.78
C ASP A 169 13.75 -16.16 -20.32
N PHE A 170 14.30 -15.05 -19.83
CA PHE A 170 14.59 -14.81 -18.42
C PHE A 170 14.52 -13.31 -18.13
N PHE A 171 13.88 -12.91 -17.03
CA PHE A 171 13.97 -11.55 -16.54
C PHE A 171 14.06 -11.50 -15.02
N VAL A 172 14.79 -10.52 -14.51
CA VAL A 172 14.97 -10.32 -13.06
C VAL A 172 15.18 -8.83 -12.75
N PRO A 173 14.66 -8.30 -11.64
CA PRO A 173 14.95 -6.95 -11.19
C PRO A 173 16.36 -6.86 -10.59
N ILE A 174 17.06 -5.78 -10.92
CA ILE A 174 18.25 -5.34 -10.19
C ILE A 174 17.77 -4.76 -8.85
N GLU A 175 18.36 -5.25 -7.77
CA GLU A 175 18.17 -4.69 -6.43
C GLU A 175 19.28 -3.68 -6.13
N PHE A 176 18.96 -2.69 -5.32
CA PHE A 176 19.99 -1.80 -4.81
C PHE A 176 20.97 -2.58 -3.90
N PRO A 177 22.25 -2.22 -3.82
CA PRO A 177 23.21 -2.86 -2.91
C PRO A 177 22.73 -3.03 -1.48
N THR A 178 22.58 -4.29 -1.08
CA THR A 178 22.29 -4.69 0.30
C THR A 178 23.46 -5.42 0.97
N VAL A 179 24.43 -5.90 0.20
CA VAL A 179 25.54 -6.76 0.64
C VAL A 179 26.87 -6.11 0.32
N ASP A 180 27.65 -5.70 1.31
CA ASP A 180 29.02 -5.17 1.13
C ASP A 180 29.16 -4.15 0.00
N TRP A 181 28.08 -3.41 -0.27
CA TRP A 181 27.98 -2.51 -1.40
C TRP A 181 28.23 -3.19 -2.75
N GLN A 182 27.66 -4.38 -2.99
CA GLN A 182 27.64 -5.09 -4.28
C GLN A 182 26.24 -5.05 -4.88
N MET A 183 26.16 -5.04 -6.21
CA MET A 183 24.87 -5.06 -6.89
C MET A 183 24.31 -6.48 -6.82
N VAL A 184 23.07 -6.63 -6.38
CA VAL A 184 22.41 -7.93 -6.24
C VAL A 184 21.12 -7.95 -7.05
N PHE A 185 20.58 -9.14 -7.30
CA PHE A 185 19.31 -9.29 -8.00
C PHE A 185 18.20 -9.62 -7.03
N ASN A 186 17.07 -8.93 -7.18
CA ASN A 186 15.92 -9.24 -6.36
C ASN A 186 15.30 -10.56 -6.81
N ASN A 187 15.09 -11.47 -5.86
CA ASN A 187 14.52 -12.78 -6.13
C ASN A 187 13.01 -12.88 -5.82
N GLY A 188 12.39 -11.79 -5.39
CA GLY A 188 10.95 -11.67 -5.14
C GLY A 188 10.11 -11.53 -6.41
N ILE A 189 10.73 -11.24 -7.55
CA ILE A 189 10.11 -11.30 -8.87
C ILE A 189 11.12 -11.90 -9.85
N ILE A 190 10.81 -13.03 -10.48
CA ILE A 190 11.70 -13.66 -11.47
C ILE A 190 10.83 -14.26 -12.57
N GLY A 191 11.11 -13.96 -13.83
CA GLY A 191 10.53 -14.66 -14.98
C GLY A 191 11.55 -15.59 -15.60
N SER A 192 11.15 -16.81 -15.95
CA SER A 192 12.05 -17.77 -16.57
C SER A 192 11.33 -18.82 -17.41
N LYS A 193 11.91 -19.21 -18.54
CA LYS A 193 11.51 -20.46 -19.22
C LYS A 193 11.93 -21.68 -18.38
N PRO A 194 11.22 -22.82 -18.51
CA PRO A 194 11.66 -24.06 -17.89
C PRO A 194 13.09 -24.43 -18.32
N GLY A 195 13.88 -24.95 -17.39
CA GLY A 195 15.23 -25.45 -17.64
C GLY A 195 16.29 -24.36 -17.84
N HIS A 196 16.03 -23.11 -17.48
CA HIS A 196 16.98 -22.02 -17.73
C HIS A 196 18.32 -22.22 -16.98
N PRO A 197 19.49 -22.13 -17.66
CA PRO A 197 20.79 -22.44 -17.06
C PRO A 197 21.16 -21.52 -15.90
N ILE A 198 20.75 -20.24 -15.95
CA ILE A 198 20.89 -19.30 -14.83
C ILE A 198 20.32 -19.89 -13.54
N LEU A 199 19.08 -20.41 -13.54
CA LEU A 199 18.47 -20.95 -12.32
C LEU A 199 19.16 -22.21 -11.81
N LYS A 200 19.63 -23.09 -12.70
CA LYS A 200 20.41 -24.27 -12.30
C LYS A 200 21.71 -23.86 -11.62
N THR A 201 22.46 -22.95 -12.24
CA THR A 201 23.69 -22.42 -11.65
C THR A 201 23.44 -21.65 -10.36
N THR A 202 22.34 -20.90 -10.24
CA THR A 202 21.94 -20.27 -8.97
C THR A 202 21.80 -21.31 -7.86
N LEU A 203 21.03 -22.38 -8.08
CA LEU A 203 20.85 -23.45 -7.09
C LEU A 203 22.17 -24.17 -6.75
N ASP A 204 23.03 -24.39 -7.74
CA ASP A 204 24.34 -25.01 -7.53
C ASP A 204 25.32 -24.12 -6.73
N LEU A 205 25.31 -22.81 -6.97
CA LEU A 205 26.07 -21.83 -6.20
C LEU A 205 25.59 -21.78 -4.75
N ILE A 206 24.26 -21.69 -4.54
CA ILE A 206 23.68 -21.72 -3.20
C ILE A 206 24.11 -23.01 -2.47
N ARG A 207 24.03 -24.16 -3.14
CA ARG A 207 24.46 -25.44 -2.56
C ARG A 207 25.91 -25.45 -2.13
N THR A 208 26.79 -24.91 -2.96
CA THR A 208 28.24 -24.95 -2.74
C THR A 208 28.66 -24.01 -1.60
N GLU A 209 27.98 -22.88 -1.46
CA GLU A 209 28.35 -21.84 -0.51
C GLU A 209 27.49 -21.82 0.77
N PHE A 210 26.45 -22.65 0.84
CA PHE A 210 25.46 -22.66 1.92
C PHE A 210 26.11 -22.69 3.31
N ASP A 211 26.95 -23.69 3.56
CA ASP A 211 27.58 -23.87 4.86
C ASP A 211 28.60 -22.78 5.18
N LYS A 212 29.28 -22.23 4.16
CA LYS A 212 30.34 -21.23 4.37
C LYS A 212 29.75 -19.92 4.89
N HIS A 213 28.76 -19.36 4.19
CA HIS A 213 28.16 -18.09 4.58
C HIS A 213 27.52 -18.17 5.97
N TRP A 214 26.86 -19.28 6.29
CA TRP A 214 26.25 -19.47 7.62
C TRP A 214 27.29 -19.71 8.73
N LYS A 215 28.42 -20.38 8.44
CA LYS A 215 29.52 -20.55 9.39
C LYS A 215 30.21 -19.21 9.70
N ASP A 216 30.49 -18.40 8.68
CA ASP A 216 31.12 -17.09 8.82
C ASP A 216 30.20 -16.12 9.60
N PHE A 217 28.88 -16.23 9.41
CA PHE A 217 27.89 -15.49 10.19
C PHE A 217 27.84 -15.95 11.66
N ASP A 218 27.86 -17.25 11.91
CA ASP A 218 27.79 -17.82 13.27
C ASP A 218 29.08 -17.59 14.08
N SER A 219 30.24 -17.54 13.42
CA SER A 219 31.53 -17.26 14.08
C SER A 219 31.70 -15.80 14.48
N GLY A 220 30.86 -14.90 13.94
CA GLY A 220 30.96 -13.46 14.15
C GLY A 220 32.11 -12.80 13.38
N ASP A 221 32.74 -13.53 12.47
CA ASP A 221 33.84 -13.04 11.63
C ASP A 221 33.34 -12.11 10.51
N GLU A 222 32.04 -12.11 10.24
CA GLU A 222 31.42 -11.13 9.36
C GLU A 222 31.05 -9.83 10.12
N PRO A 223 31.41 -8.64 9.59
CA PRO A 223 30.98 -7.34 10.14
C PRO A 223 29.47 -7.06 9.97
N ILE A 224 28.68 -8.07 9.58
CA ILE A 224 27.30 -7.96 9.13
C ILE A 224 26.36 -8.58 10.17
N GLY A 225 26.05 -7.83 11.22
CA GLY A 225 25.15 -8.29 12.29
C GLY A 225 23.65 -8.34 11.96
N LYS A 226 23.23 -8.49 10.68
CA LYS A 226 21.80 -8.48 10.28
C LYS A 226 21.43 -9.66 9.38
N LEU A 227 20.46 -10.45 9.84
CA LEU A 227 19.86 -11.58 9.11
C LEU A 227 19.31 -11.21 7.73
N SER A 228 18.84 -9.97 7.52
CA SER A 228 18.34 -9.52 6.21
C SER A 228 19.44 -9.47 5.14
N ILE A 229 20.69 -9.21 5.53
CA ILE A 229 21.81 -9.17 4.59
C ILE A 229 22.24 -10.61 4.23
N MET A 230 22.02 -11.57 5.13
CA MET A 230 22.24 -12.99 4.85
C MET A 230 21.33 -13.51 3.75
N ILE A 231 20.09 -13.03 3.63
CA ILE A 231 19.21 -13.39 2.50
C ILE A 231 19.89 -12.94 1.20
N SER A 232 20.33 -11.68 1.13
CA SER A 232 20.97 -11.18 -0.06
C SER A 232 22.29 -11.90 -0.40
N LYS A 233 23.09 -12.29 0.60
CA LYS A 233 24.31 -13.10 0.39
C LYS A 233 24.01 -14.53 -0.05
N SER A 234 23.04 -15.18 0.58
CA SER A 234 22.82 -16.63 0.43
C SER A 234 21.90 -17.01 -0.73
N SER A 235 21.12 -16.07 -1.29
CA SER A 235 20.18 -16.39 -2.38
C SER A 235 20.18 -15.38 -3.53
N MET A 236 20.33 -14.07 -3.27
CA MET A 236 20.25 -13.04 -4.31
C MET A 236 21.58 -12.80 -5.04
N LEU A 237 22.71 -12.86 -4.33
CA LEU A 237 24.03 -12.76 -4.92
C LEU A 237 24.35 -13.96 -5.83
N PRO A 238 24.09 -15.23 -5.43
CA PRO A 238 24.17 -16.39 -6.32
C PRO A 238 23.33 -16.26 -7.60
N LEU A 239 22.17 -15.60 -7.52
CA LEU A 239 21.34 -15.32 -8.71
C LEU A 239 22.04 -14.35 -9.67
N LYS A 240 22.61 -13.27 -9.13
CA LYS A 240 23.38 -12.30 -9.92
C LYS A 240 24.63 -12.96 -10.53
N ASP A 241 25.36 -13.76 -9.76
CA ASP A 241 26.58 -14.44 -10.24
C ASP A 241 26.28 -15.45 -11.34
N ALA A 242 25.21 -16.24 -11.17
CA ALA A 242 24.73 -17.14 -12.21
C ALA A 242 24.31 -16.38 -13.48
N PHE A 243 23.62 -15.25 -13.33
CA PHE A 243 23.24 -14.43 -14.48
C PHE A 243 24.47 -13.90 -15.23
N VAL A 244 25.43 -13.31 -14.52
CA VAL A 244 26.68 -12.79 -15.12
C VAL A 244 27.46 -13.90 -15.83
N THR A 245 27.41 -15.13 -15.31
CA THR A 245 28.09 -16.29 -15.91
C THR A 245 27.50 -16.69 -17.27
N HIS A 246 26.18 -16.57 -17.44
CA HIS A 246 25.47 -17.11 -18.61
C HIS A 246 25.02 -16.05 -19.62
N VAL A 247 24.88 -14.79 -19.19
CA VAL A 247 24.27 -13.76 -20.05
C VAL A 247 25.18 -13.36 -21.21
N THR A 248 24.60 -13.25 -22.40
CA THR A 248 25.23 -12.69 -23.59
C THR A 248 24.42 -11.51 -24.14
N LEU A 249 24.93 -10.84 -25.18
CA LEU A 249 24.18 -9.74 -25.81
C LEU A 249 23.11 -10.23 -26.79
N GLU A 250 23.25 -11.45 -27.27
CA GLU A 250 22.40 -12.09 -28.29
C GLU A 250 21.27 -12.95 -27.68
N ASP A 251 21.38 -13.31 -26.40
CA ASP A 251 20.34 -14.06 -25.70
C ASP A 251 19.07 -13.21 -25.43
N LYS A 252 18.09 -13.82 -24.76
CA LYS A 252 16.84 -13.17 -24.36
C LYS A 252 16.72 -12.99 -22.85
N ALA A 253 17.83 -13.03 -22.11
CA ALA A 253 17.86 -12.82 -20.67
C ALA A 253 18.07 -11.34 -20.34
N ILE A 254 17.32 -10.77 -19.40
CA ILE A 254 17.45 -9.34 -19.05
C ILE A 254 17.42 -9.09 -17.54
N ALA A 255 18.19 -8.10 -17.11
CA ALA A 255 18.08 -7.51 -15.79
C ALA A 255 17.47 -6.11 -15.90
N PHE A 256 16.31 -5.89 -15.28
CA PHE A 256 15.61 -4.61 -15.32
C PHE A 256 16.07 -3.68 -14.20
N PRO A 257 16.19 -2.36 -14.44
CA PRO A 257 16.54 -1.43 -13.38
C PRO A 257 15.41 -1.33 -12.32
N PRO A 258 15.73 -0.89 -11.09
CA PRO A 258 14.80 -0.88 -9.96
C PRO A 258 13.45 -0.20 -10.22
N THR A 259 13.36 0.86 -11.03
CA THR A 259 12.10 1.59 -11.23
C THR A 259 10.96 0.76 -11.81
N TYR A 260 11.25 -0.35 -12.50
CA TYR A 260 10.22 -1.26 -13.01
C TYR A 260 9.49 -2.03 -11.90
N PHE A 261 10.17 -2.29 -10.78
CA PHE A 261 9.71 -3.25 -9.76
C PHE A 261 9.76 -2.71 -8.31
N TRP A 262 10.42 -1.56 -8.08
CA TRP A 262 10.86 -1.06 -6.77
C TRP A 262 10.87 0.47 -6.66
N SER A 263 10.02 1.17 -7.41
CA SER A 263 10.02 2.64 -7.49
C SER A 263 9.73 3.42 -6.18
N LEU A 264 9.33 2.73 -5.09
CA LEU A 264 9.08 3.32 -3.76
C LEU A 264 10.01 2.82 -2.63
N ALA A 265 11.21 2.31 -2.93
CA ALA A 265 12.11 1.72 -1.93
C ALA A 265 12.59 2.68 -0.80
N ARG A 266 12.18 3.97 -0.78
CA ARG A 266 12.48 4.98 0.27
C ARG A 266 13.90 4.87 0.82
N MET A 267 14.87 5.11 -0.05
CA MET A 267 16.29 4.95 0.27
C MET A 267 16.85 6.08 1.14
N LYS A 268 16.97 5.87 2.43
CA LYS A 268 17.63 6.83 3.34
C LYS A 268 19.15 6.63 3.33
N TYR A 269 19.89 7.56 2.75
CA TYR A 269 21.35 7.55 2.77
C TYR A 269 21.88 8.47 3.88
N HIS A 270 22.59 7.91 4.86
CA HIS A 270 23.32 8.72 5.84
C HIS A 270 24.79 8.31 5.92
N THR A 271 25.67 9.29 5.74
CA THR A 271 27.14 9.18 5.85
C THR A 271 27.68 10.05 6.98
N PHE A 272 28.97 9.91 7.33
CA PHE A 272 29.64 10.69 8.38
C PHE A 272 29.52 12.22 8.19
N TRP A 273 29.45 12.73 6.95
CA TRP A 273 29.30 14.16 6.66
C TRP A 273 27.86 14.69 6.71
N SER A 274 26.84 13.83 6.59
CA SER A 274 25.48 14.16 7.07
C SER A 274 25.45 14.28 8.60
N GLY A 275 26.32 13.53 9.29
CA GLY A 275 26.67 13.72 10.71
C GLY A 275 27.40 15.04 10.98
N LEU A 276 28.26 15.51 10.06
CA LEU A 276 28.97 16.78 10.22
C LEU A 276 28.09 18.02 9.91
N LYS A 277 27.24 18.00 8.88
CA LYS A 277 26.30 19.11 8.60
C LYS A 277 25.14 19.20 9.58
N TYR A 278 24.67 18.08 10.13
CA TYR A 278 23.79 18.08 11.28
C TYR A 278 24.47 18.70 12.52
N MET A 279 25.76 18.43 12.73
CA MET A 279 26.56 19.05 13.80
C MET A 279 26.74 20.56 13.63
N ILE A 280 26.81 21.09 12.40
CA ILE A 280 27.03 22.52 12.15
C ILE A 280 25.70 23.30 12.10
N TRP A 281 24.66 22.82 11.38
CA TRP A 281 23.44 23.60 11.05
C TRP A 281 22.11 22.98 11.52
N LYS A 282 22.13 21.85 12.26
CA LYS A 282 20.97 21.18 12.88
C LYS A 282 19.72 21.00 11.99
N ASP A 283 19.88 20.69 10.70
CA ASP A 283 18.74 20.28 9.88
C ASP A 283 19.06 19.02 9.06
N SER A 284 18.36 17.92 9.38
CA SER A 284 18.65 16.56 8.88
C SER A 284 17.41 15.77 8.47
N GLN A 285 16.25 16.42 8.37
CA GLN A 285 14.99 15.72 8.10
C GLN A 285 14.59 15.66 6.61
N ASP A 286 15.22 16.47 5.73
CA ASP A 286 14.83 16.60 4.32
C ASP A 286 15.98 16.37 3.32
N LEU A 287 16.69 15.24 3.41
CA LEU A 287 17.42 14.75 2.23
C LEU A 287 16.44 13.90 1.40
N PRO A 288 16.16 14.24 0.12
CA PRO A 288 15.35 13.38 -0.72
C PRO A 288 16.06 12.05 -0.93
N SER A 289 15.50 10.95 -0.41
CA SER A 289 15.79 9.58 -0.88
C SER A 289 15.66 9.43 -2.40
N ALA A 290 16.35 8.45 -2.95
CA ALA A 290 15.97 7.87 -4.23
C ALA A 290 14.69 7.03 -4.07
N PHE A 291 13.89 6.94 -5.15
CA PHE A 291 12.73 6.03 -5.25
C PHE A 291 11.61 6.36 -4.26
N HIS A 292 11.02 7.56 -4.40
CA HIS A 292 9.93 8.06 -3.54
C HIS A 292 8.56 8.08 -4.20
N GLU A 293 8.50 7.96 -5.52
CA GLU A 293 7.27 8.06 -6.30
C GLU A 293 7.23 6.92 -7.30
N LEU A 294 6.03 6.37 -7.53
CA LEU A 294 5.81 5.39 -8.58
C LEU A 294 6.19 6.02 -9.92
N LYS A 295 7.12 5.40 -10.63
CA LYS A 295 7.53 5.87 -11.95
C LYS A 295 6.59 5.31 -13.02
N PRO A 296 6.38 6.01 -14.16
CA PRO A 296 5.49 5.54 -15.21
C PRO A 296 5.80 4.13 -15.72
N GLU A 297 7.06 3.70 -15.72
CA GLU A 297 7.51 2.36 -16.13
C GLU A 297 7.20 1.25 -15.13
N THR A 298 6.71 1.57 -13.93
CA THR A 298 6.49 0.58 -12.86
C THR A 298 5.48 -0.49 -13.31
N LEU A 299 5.91 -1.76 -13.31
CA LEU A 299 5.10 -2.93 -13.65
C LEU A 299 4.51 -3.56 -12.40
N MET A 300 5.35 -3.74 -11.38
CA MET A 300 4.96 -4.25 -10.06
C MET A 300 5.70 -3.45 -8.99
N HIS A 301 5.28 -3.57 -7.74
CA HIS A 301 6.02 -3.03 -6.61
C HIS A 301 6.08 -4.05 -5.48
N HIS A 302 7.29 -4.43 -5.11
CA HIS A 302 7.55 -5.29 -3.96
C HIS A 302 7.76 -4.44 -2.71
N ASN A 303 7.30 -4.97 -1.57
CA ASN A 303 7.48 -4.36 -0.26
C ASN A 303 6.80 -2.98 -0.21
N LEU A 304 5.51 -2.95 -0.54
CA LEU A 304 4.66 -1.89 0.01
C LEU A 304 4.97 -1.84 1.51
N LEU A 305 5.23 -0.63 1.99
CA LEU A 305 5.43 -0.32 3.39
C LEU A 305 4.56 -1.25 4.23
N LYS A 306 5.06 -1.74 5.37
CA LYS A 306 4.26 -2.53 6.35
C LYS A 306 2.99 -1.79 6.85
N GLU A 307 2.70 -0.64 6.27
CA GLU A 307 1.70 0.37 6.49
C GLU A 307 1.10 0.69 5.10
N GLU A 308 -0.13 0.30 4.85
CA GLU A 308 -0.86 0.73 3.65
C GLU A 308 -1.44 2.13 3.83
N ILE A 309 -1.74 2.49 5.07
CA ILE A 309 -2.14 3.83 5.46
C ILE A 309 -0.89 4.61 5.83
N LEU A 310 -0.33 5.29 4.83
CA LEU A 310 0.76 6.23 5.06
C LEU A 310 0.29 7.37 5.97
N SER A 311 0.79 7.33 7.21
CA SER A 311 0.46 8.31 8.24
C SER A 311 1.13 9.66 7.92
N SER A 312 0.34 10.70 7.68
CA SER A 312 0.78 12.09 7.67
C SER A 312 1.14 12.53 9.10
N THR A 313 1.81 13.66 9.28
CA THR A 313 1.85 14.26 10.62
C THR A 313 0.48 14.84 10.96
N PHE A 314 0.13 14.90 12.24
CA PHE A 314 -1.18 15.41 12.65
C PHE A 314 -1.37 16.87 12.19
N GLU A 315 -0.32 17.68 12.27
CA GLU A 315 -0.33 19.07 11.83
C GLU A 315 -0.47 19.19 10.31
N TYR A 316 0.29 18.41 9.54
CA TYR A 316 0.21 18.46 8.08
C TYR A 316 -1.15 17.99 7.60
N GLY A 317 -1.65 16.86 8.10
CA GLY A 317 -2.95 16.32 7.72
C GLY A 317 -4.14 17.19 8.14
N ASN A 318 -3.96 18.11 9.09
CA ASN A 318 -4.94 19.14 9.43
C ASN A 318 -4.65 20.49 8.76
N GLY A 319 -3.75 20.55 7.77
CA GLY A 319 -3.52 21.72 6.92
C GLY A 319 -2.69 22.84 7.58
N MET A 320 -1.99 22.59 8.69
CA MET A 320 -1.26 23.63 9.44
C MET A 320 -0.03 24.21 8.71
N TYR A 321 0.35 23.66 7.57
CA TYR A 321 1.32 24.27 6.67
C TYR A 321 0.75 25.51 5.96
N ASP A 322 -0.57 25.65 5.87
CA ASP A 322 -1.23 26.85 5.36
C ASP A 322 -1.34 27.90 6.47
N PRO A 323 -0.87 29.15 6.25
CA PRO A 323 -0.86 30.17 7.28
C PRO A 323 -2.26 30.55 7.80
N GLN A 324 -3.30 30.40 6.98
CA GLN A 324 -4.68 30.69 7.40
C GLN A 324 -5.18 29.64 8.38
N VAL A 325 -5.05 28.36 8.00
CA VAL A 325 -5.48 27.22 8.83
C VAL A 325 -4.67 27.15 10.13
N LYS A 326 -3.36 27.40 10.05
CA LYS A 326 -2.48 27.50 11.23
C LYS A 326 -3.00 28.53 12.24
N ARG A 327 -3.42 29.71 11.79
CA ARG A 327 -4.00 30.74 12.68
C ARG A 327 -5.34 30.31 13.27
N PHE A 328 -6.22 29.67 12.50
CA PHE A 328 -7.49 29.16 13.03
C PHE A 328 -7.27 28.18 14.17
N ILE A 329 -6.36 27.22 13.98
CA ILE A 329 -6.03 26.22 15.01
C ILE A 329 -5.32 26.86 16.21
N GLN A 330 -4.40 27.80 15.99
CA GLN A 330 -3.71 28.51 17.08
C GLN A 330 -4.63 29.40 17.91
N ASN A 331 -5.75 29.85 17.32
CA ASN A 331 -6.74 30.67 18.00
C ASN A 331 -7.78 29.86 18.79
N LEU A 332 -7.71 28.52 18.79
CA LEU A 332 -8.54 27.70 19.67
C LEU A 332 -8.29 28.08 21.13
N LYS A 333 -9.37 28.23 21.91
CA LYS A 333 -9.32 28.61 23.33
C LYS A 333 -10.00 27.57 24.21
N GLY A 334 -9.70 27.63 25.51
CA GLY A 334 -10.38 26.81 26.53
C GLY A 334 -10.30 25.30 26.24
N PHE A 335 -11.41 24.61 26.42
CA PHE A 335 -11.50 23.15 26.26
C PHE A 335 -11.21 22.67 24.83
N ASP A 336 -11.54 23.45 23.79
CA ASP A 336 -11.26 23.04 22.41
C ASP A 336 -9.76 22.95 22.14
N ALA A 337 -8.98 23.90 22.64
CA ALA A 337 -7.52 23.84 22.54
C ALA A 337 -6.94 22.62 23.25
N VAL A 338 -7.55 22.21 24.37
CA VAL A 338 -7.14 21.01 25.11
C VAL A 338 -7.49 19.75 24.32
N LYS A 339 -8.74 19.61 23.84
CA LYS A 339 -9.20 18.47 23.03
C LYS A 339 -8.32 18.27 21.80
N PHE A 340 -8.02 19.34 21.06
CA PHE A 340 -7.18 19.26 19.87
C PHE A 340 -5.76 18.75 20.19
N ARG A 341 -5.14 19.24 21.28
CA ARG A 341 -3.83 18.74 21.73
C ARG A 341 -3.89 17.28 22.18
N SER A 342 -4.96 16.87 22.86
CA SER A 342 -5.14 15.48 23.27
C SER A 342 -5.33 14.54 22.07
N PHE A 343 -6.08 14.95 21.05
CA PHE A 343 -6.22 14.17 19.81
C PHE A 343 -4.92 14.09 19.02
N LYS A 344 -4.15 15.19 18.99
CA LYS A 344 -2.79 15.19 18.42
C LYS A 344 -1.90 14.16 19.12
N GLN A 345 -1.85 14.21 20.45
CA GLN A 345 -1.03 13.28 21.24
C GLN A 345 -1.45 11.84 20.97
N LEU A 346 -2.76 11.57 20.99
CA LEU A 346 -3.32 10.25 20.73
C LEU A 346 -2.92 9.73 19.33
N TYR A 347 -2.98 10.58 18.31
CA TYR A 347 -2.53 10.25 16.96
C TYR A 347 -1.02 10.00 16.91
N ASP A 348 -0.21 10.86 17.52
CA ASP A 348 1.24 10.71 17.51
C ASP A 348 1.68 9.40 18.19
N ASP A 349 0.94 8.95 19.20
CA ASP A 349 1.19 7.71 19.93
C ASP A 349 0.68 6.46 19.17
N HIS A 350 -0.47 6.56 18.51
CA HIS A 350 -1.16 5.41 17.92
C HIS A 350 -1.20 5.37 16.39
N LYS A 351 -0.57 6.31 15.68
CA LYS A 351 -0.61 6.32 14.20
C LYS A 351 -0.23 4.96 13.63
N PRO A 352 -0.84 4.53 12.50
CA PRO A 352 -0.68 3.18 11.95
C PRO A 352 0.79 2.73 11.82
N SER A 353 1.68 3.66 11.52
CA SER A 353 3.12 3.44 11.38
C SER A 353 3.87 3.01 12.64
N LYS A 354 3.31 3.22 13.82
CA LYS A 354 3.94 2.85 15.10
C LYS A 354 3.45 1.51 15.65
N ILE A 355 2.38 0.96 15.09
CA ILE A 355 1.70 -0.23 15.64
C ILE A 355 1.92 -1.42 14.70
N GLY A 356 2.52 -2.50 15.21
CA GLY A 356 2.69 -3.74 14.46
C GLY A 356 1.37 -4.48 14.21
N CYS A 357 1.33 -5.36 13.20
CA CYS A 357 0.11 -6.07 12.78
C CYS A 357 -0.37 -7.18 13.75
N ASN A 358 0.38 -7.48 14.83
CA ASN A 358 0.08 -8.60 15.73
C ASN A 358 -0.54 -8.15 17.07
N GLN A 359 -1.80 -8.57 17.29
CA GLN A 359 -2.43 -9.09 18.53
C GLN A 359 -3.89 -8.62 18.75
N LYS A 360 -4.63 -9.50 19.44
CA LYS A 360 -6.08 -9.60 19.76
C LYS A 360 -6.85 -8.27 19.92
N GLY A 361 -8.16 -8.34 19.63
CA GLY A 361 -9.13 -7.24 19.76
C GLY A 361 -9.64 -6.68 18.43
N ARG A 362 -9.73 -7.52 17.38
CA ARG A 362 -10.09 -7.09 16.02
C ARG A 362 -11.51 -6.54 15.99
N MET A 363 -11.64 -5.34 15.45
CA MET A 363 -12.90 -4.85 14.95
C MET A 363 -13.35 -5.77 13.80
N PRO A 364 -14.63 -6.17 13.72
CA PRO A 364 -15.12 -6.96 12.59
C PRO A 364 -14.75 -6.32 11.26
N TYR A 365 -14.45 -7.15 10.25
CA TYR A 365 -14.29 -6.69 8.87
C TYR A 365 -15.66 -6.55 8.23
N SER A 366 -16.47 -5.66 8.79
CA SER A 366 -17.76 -5.28 8.24
C SER A 366 -17.79 -3.79 7.95
N VAL A 367 -18.36 -3.41 6.81
CA VAL A 367 -18.72 -2.02 6.52
C VAL A 367 -20.24 -1.94 6.38
N HIS A 368 -20.83 -1.03 7.14
CA HIS A 368 -22.25 -0.78 7.17
C HIS A 368 -22.57 0.56 6.50
N PHE A 369 -23.56 0.55 5.61
CA PHE A 369 -24.10 1.73 4.95
C PHE A 369 -25.57 1.87 5.25
N VAL A 370 -26.03 3.11 5.41
CA VAL A 370 -27.45 3.43 5.59
C VAL A 370 -27.94 4.18 4.34
N VAL A 371 -29.06 3.75 3.78
CA VAL A 371 -29.71 4.41 2.64
C VAL A 371 -31.20 4.60 2.93
N PHE A 372 -31.74 5.77 2.58
CA PHE A 372 -33.14 6.13 2.84
C PHE A 372 -34.05 5.98 1.62
N ASP A 373 -33.50 5.94 0.42
CA ASP A 373 -34.28 5.77 -0.81
C ASP A 373 -33.50 5.05 -1.92
N LYS A 374 -34.20 4.82 -3.03
CA LYS A 374 -33.66 4.11 -4.20
C LYS A 374 -32.59 4.89 -4.95
N GLU A 375 -32.57 6.22 -4.88
CA GLU A 375 -31.53 7.03 -5.52
C GLU A 375 -30.23 6.98 -4.72
N GLU A 376 -30.31 7.06 -3.38
CA GLU A 376 -29.16 6.81 -2.50
C GLU A 376 -28.60 5.40 -2.69
N LEU A 377 -29.46 4.39 -2.83
CA LEU A 377 -29.03 3.01 -3.11
C LEU A 377 -28.25 2.91 -4.44
N LYS A 378 -28.72 3.54 -5.52
CA LYS A 378 -28.00 3.55 -6.80
C LYS A 378 -26.62 4.20 -6.70
N ILE A 379 -26.52 5.30 -5.94
CA ILE A 379 -25.23 5.96 -5.69
C ILE A 379 -24.30 5.00 -4.95
N LEU A 380 -24.80 4.36 -3.88
CA LEU A 380 -24.04 3.38 -3.13
C LEU A 380 -23.61 2.19 -4.00
N GLU A 381 -24.49 1.62 -4.82
CA GLU A 381 -24.16 0.47 -5.68
C GLU A 381 -22.98 0.77 -6.63
N LYS A 382 -22.93 2.00 -7.16
CA LYS A 382 -21.78 2.47 -7.97
C LYS A 382 -20.50 2.55 -7.14
N ASN A 383 -20.58 3.11 -5.94
CA ASN A 383 -19.42 3.29 -5.04
C ASN A 383 -18.97 1.98 -4.38
N LEU A 384 -19.89 1.02 -4.21
CA LEU A 384 -19.66 -0.26 -3.55
C LEU A 384 -18.65 -1.11 -4.31
N ILE A 385 -18.54 -0.92 -5.63
CA ILE A 385 -17.49 -1.54 -6.45
C ILE A 385 -16.11 -1.16 -5.91
N ASN A 386 -15.86 0.13 -5.65
CA ASN A 386 -14.59 0.60 -5.09
C ASN A 386 -14.37 0.10 -3.67
N TRP A 387 -15.41 0.08 -2.84
CA TRP A 387 -15.33 -0.50 -1.49
C TRP A 387 -14.92 -1.97 -1.51
N LYS A 388 -15.55 -2.79 -2.36
CA LYS A 388 -15.24 -4.21 -2.53
C LYS A 388 -13.85 -4.44 -3.11
N LEU A 389 -13.43 -3.59 -4.06
CA LEU A 389 -12.08 -3.66 -4.63
C LEU A 389 -11.02 -3.40 -3.56
N GLN A 390 -11.17 -2.31 -2.80
CA GLN A 390 -10.20 -1.88 -1.79
C GLN A 390 -10.27 -2.72 -0.50
N ASN A 391 -11.40 -3.34 -0.18
CA ASN A 391 -11.61 -4.07 1.07
C ASN A 391 -12.23 -5.45 0.80
N ALA A 392 -11.55 -6.26 -0.02
CA ALA A 392 -12.07 -7.54 -0.50
C ALA A 392 -12.48 -8.52 0.62
N ASP A 393 -11.82 -8.47 1.77
CA ASP A 393 -12.09 -9.33 2.93
C ASP A 393 -13.16 -8.78 3.88
N PHE A 394 -13.81 -7.67 3.50
CA PHE A 394 -14.89 -7.09 4.30
C PHE A 394 -16.25 -7.58 3.83
N GLU A 395 -17.13 -7.81 4.78
CA GLU A 395 -18.55 -7.97 4.55
C GLU A 395 -19.23 -6.60 4.46
N PHE A 396 -20.07 -6.40 3.45
CA PHE A 396 -20.74 -5.12 3.22
C PHE A 396 -22.25 -5.26 3.48
N TYR A 397 -22.76 -4.41 4.37
CA TYR A 397 -24.14 -4.44 4.81
C TYR A 397 -24.85 -3.14 4.42
N ILE A 398 -25.93 -3.28 3.66
CA ILE A 398 -26.78 -2.16 3.26
C ILE A 398 -28.05 -2.19 4.10
N TRP A 399 -28.26 -1.13 4.87
CA TRP A 399 -29.40 -0.90 5.74
C TRP A 399 -30.37 0.08 5.09
N ASP A 400 -31.41 -0.47 4.48
CA ASP A 400 -32.56 0.29 3.98
C ASP A 400 -33.60 0.53 5.09
N LYS A 401 -34.64 1.30 4.78
CA LYS A 401 -35.73 1.61 5.71
C LYS A 401 -36.41 0.37 6.30
N ASP A 402 -36.61 -0.68 5.50
CA ASP A 402 -37.32 -1.88 5.93
C ASP A 402 -36.48 -2.69 6.91
N LYS A 403 -35.19 -2.89 6.60
CA LYS A 403 -34.24 -3.54 7.51
C LYS A 403 -34.11 -2.77 8.81
N ILE A 404 -33.97 -1.44 8.75
CA ILE A 404 -33.87 -0.59 9.94
C ILE A 404 -35.13 -0.71 10.80
N ALA A 405 -36.32 -0.62 10.20
CA ALA A 405 -37.58 -0.74 10.93
C ALA A 405 -37.76 -2.13 11.57
N SER A 406 -37.29 -3.18 10.91
CA SER A 406 -37.36 -4.55 11.44
C SER A 406 -36.42 -4.77 12.64
N GLU A 407 -35.21 -4.21 12.56
CA GLU A 407 -34.12 -4.46 13.51
C GLU A 407 -34.14 -3.48 14.69
N PHE A 408 -34.52 -2.23 14.45
CA PHE A 408 -34.51 -1.12 15.41
C PHE A 408 -35.92 -0.55 15.58
N LYS A 409 -36.80 -1.31 16.23
CA LYS A 409 -38.22 -0.96 16.44
C LYS A 409 -38.42 0.34 17.22
N ASP A 410 -37.43 0.77 17.99
CA ASP A 410 -37.42 2.02 18.76
C ASP A 410 -37.15 3.27 17.90
N LEU A 411 -36.72 3.10 16.64
CA LEU A 411 -36.22 4.18 15.76
C LEU A 411 -37.24 4.69 14.72
N SER A 412 -38.52 4.39 14.89
CA SER A 412 -39.60 4.89 14.04
C SER A 412 -39.88 6.38 14.29
N VAL A 413 -38.99 7.28 13.85
CA VAL A 413 -39.08 8.73 14.08
C VAL A 413 -39.01 9.49 12.76
N SER A 414 -39.89 10.50 12.60
CA SER A 414 -39.83 11.43 11.47
C SER A 414 -38.89 12.59 11.79
N VAL A 415 -37.85 12.76 10.98
CA VAL A 415 -36.81 13.78 11.18
C VAL A 415 -36.86 14.82 10.04
N PRO A 416 -36.78 16.14 10.34
CA PRO A 416 -36.71 17.18 9.31
C PRO A 416 -35.54 17.01 8.35
N ASN A 417 -35.69 17.49 7.10
CA ASN A 417 -34.67 17.32 6.04
C ASN A 417 -33.27 17.85 6.43
N ASN A 418 -33.19 18.95 7.19
CA ASN A 418 -31.91 19.53 7.64
C ASN A 418 -31.18 18.66 8.67
N LEU A 419 -31.83 17.64 9.23
CA LEU A 419 -31.26 16.71 10.21
C LEU A 419 -31.12 15.28 9.69
N GLN A 420 -31.44 15.04 8.42
CA GLN A 420 -31.37 13.71 7.82
C GLN A 420 -29.94 13.13 7.86
N GLU A 421 -28.91 13.92 7.60
CA GLU A 421 -27.51 13.46 7.68
C GLU A 421 -27.13 13.08 9.13
N ASN A 422 -27.51 13.90 10.12
CA ASN A 422 -27.30 13.58 11.53
C ASN A 422 -28.07 12.33 11.97
N PHE A 423 -29.29 12.14 11.46
CA PHE A 423 -30.08 10.95 11.70
C PHE A 423 -29.47 9.71 11.04
N ARG A 424 -28.97 9.82 9.81
CA ARG A 424 -28.24 8.74 9.12
C ARG A 424 -27.00 8.34 9.92
N PHE A 425 -26.22 9.31 10.36
CA PHE A 425 -25.05 9.07 11.18
C PHE A 425 -25.41 8.42 12.52
N TYR A 426 -26.48 8.88 13.19
CA TYR A 426 -27.01 8.27 14.40
C TYR A 426 -27.40 6.80 14.20
N LEU A 427 -28.10 6.48 13.10
CA LEU A 427 -28.42 5.11 12.74
C LEU A 427 -27.16 4.27 12.53
N GLY A 428 -26.15 4.83 11.85
CA GLY A 428 -24.82 4.24 11.74
C GLY A 428 -24.22 3.89 13.10
N LEU A 429 -24.26 4.82 14.07
CA LEU A 429 -23.79 4.57 15.44
C LEU A 429 -24.59 3.46 16.15
N ARG A 430 -25.93 3.41 15.99
CA ARG A 430 -26.77 2.32 16.54
C ARG A 430 -26.48 0.96 15.92
N ILE A 431 -26.17 0.93 14.62
CA ILE A 431 -25.71 -0.29 13.93
C ILE A 431 -24.38 -0.74 14.52
N LEU A 432 -23.41 0.17 14.67
CA LEU A 432 -22.11 -0.16 15.26
C LEU A 432 -22.20 -0.58 16.73
N GLU A 433 -23.19 -0.09 17.48
CA GLU A 433 -23.42 -0.52 18.87
C GLU A 433 -23.75 -2.01 18.92
N LYS A 434 -24.55 -2.48 17.96
CA LYS A 434 -25.03 -3.86 17.91
C LYS A 434 -24.06 -4.81 17.20
N PHE A 435 -23.44 -4.35 16.11
CA PHE A 435 -22.67 -5.21 15.20
C PHE A 435 -21.17 -4.91 15.17
N ALA A 436 -20.73 -3.77 15.71
CA ALA A 436 -19.37 -3.25 15.55
C ALA A 436 -18.94 -3.15 14.08
N GLY A 437 -17.65 -2.94 13.82
CA GLY A 437 -17.13 -2.79 12.46
C GLY A 437 -16.95 -1.33 12.08
N ALA A 438 -17.10 -1.03 10.79
CA ALA A 438 -17.04 0.32 10.25
C ALA A 438 -18.42 0.77 9.73
N TYR A 439 -18.77 2.02 9.97
CA TYR A 439 -19.86 2.71 9.28
C TYR A 439 -19.25 3.67 8.26
N ALA A 440 -19.75 3.65 7.03
CA ALA A 440 -19.39 4.61 5.99
C ALA A 440 -20.64 5.29 5.42
N ASP A 441 -20.52 6.57 5.08
CA ASP A 441 -21.58 7.27 4.35
C ASP A 441 -21.77 6.65 2.95
N TYR A 442 -22.99 6.64 2.43
CA TYR A 442 -23.30 6.00 1.15
C TYR A 442 -22.60 6.67 -0.05
N LYS A 443 -22.23 7.95 0.08
CA LYS A 443 -21.45 8.69 -0.92
C LYS A 443 -19.95 8.40 -0.82
N ALA A 444 -19.49 7.81 0.27
CA ALA A 444 -18.08 7.60 0.54
C ALA A 444 -17.43 6.66 -0.49
N ILE A 445 -16.25 7.04 -0.99
CA ILE A 445 -15.41 6.23 -1.87
C ILE A 445 -14.02 6.09 -1.23
N PRO A 446 -13.55 4.85 -0.96
CA PRO A 446 -12.23 4.63 -0.37
C PRO A 446 -11.16 4.68 -1.46
N HIS A 447 -10.08 5.42 -1.21
CA HIS A 447 -8.86 5.40 -2.04
C HIS A 447 -7.86 4.33 -1.60
N ALA A 448 -8.01 3.84 -0.37
CA ALA A 448 -7.20 2.76 0.19
C ALA A 448 -8.03 1.88 1.12
N PRO A 449 -7.60 0.62 1.34
CA PRO A 449 -8.15 -0.26 2.37
C PRO A 449 -8.20 0.36 3.77
N ILE A 450 -9.22 -0.02 4.54
CA ILE A 450 -9.39 0.34 5.95
C ILE A 450 -9.02 -0.81 6.90
N PHE A 451 -8.58 -1.98 6.39
CA PHE A 451 -8.27 -3.14 7.23
C PHE A 451 -7.16 -2.84 8.25
N GLU A 452 -6.21 -1.98 7.91
CA GLU A 452 -5.14 -1.61 8.82
C GLU A 452 -5.70 -0.86 10.04
N LEU A 453 -6.75 -0.04 9.84
CA LEU A 453 -7.46 0.60 10.94
C LEU A 453 -8.18 -0.44 11.81
N ASN A 454 -8.96 -1.34 11.21
CA ASN A 454 -9.72 -2.37 11.93
C ASN A 454 -8.83 -3.38 12.68
N ASN A 455 -7.59 -3.59 12.21
CA ASN A 455 -6.61 -4.46 12.88
C ASN A 455 -5.86 -3.78 14.02
N LYS A 456 -5.54 -2.49 13.86
CA LYS A 456 -4.67 -1.77 14.79
C LYS A 456 -5.43 -1.00 15.85
N HIS A 457 -6.72 -0.70 15.62
CA HIS A 457 -7.51 0.20 16.45
C HIS A 457 -8.83 -0.42 16.89
N THR A 458 -9.26 -0.02 18.08
CA THR A 458 -10.57 -0.36 18.66
C THR A 458 -11.60 0.73 18.43
N PHE A 459 -11.13 1.93 18.07
CA PHE A 459 -11.93 3.09 17.67
C PHE A 459 -11.09 3.97 16.75
N TYR A 460 -11.67 4.39 15.62
CA TYR A 460 -11.07 5.42 14.78
C TYR A 460 -12.14 6.35 14.21
N VAL A 461 -11.81 7.63 14.12
CA VAL A 461 -12.67 8.67 13.56
C VAL A 461 -11.83 9.79 12.94
N GLY A 462 -12.33 10.44 11.91
CA GLY A 462 -11.68 11.58 11.25
C GLY A 462 -12.09 12.94 11.80
N LEU A 463 -11.18 13.91 11.86
CA LEU A 463 -11.52 15.31 12.13
C LEU A 463 -12.13 16.00 10.90
N MET A 464 -12.98 17.00 11.17
CA MET A 464 -13.36 18.00 10.16
C MET A 464 -12.25 19.07 10.05
N PRO A 465 -12.05 19.64 8.85
CA PRO A 465 -11.06 20.67 8.61
C PRO A 465 -11.50 22.02 9.20
N PHE A 466 -10.53 22.79 9.72
CA PHE A 466 -10.75 24.18 10.13
C PHE A 466 -10.70 25.10 8.91
N THR A 467 -11.86 25.38 8.32
CA THR A 467 -11.97 26.16 7.07
C THR A 467 -12.30 27.64 7.30
N SER A 468 -12.72 28.02 8.51
CA SER A 468 -13.10 29.37 8.92
C SER A 468 -12.68 29.68 10.35
N LYS A 469 -12.76 30.96 10.75
CA LYS A 469 -12.46 31.41 12.12
C LYS A 469 -13.41 30.83 13.18
N ASP A 470 -14.65 30.53 12.77
CA ASP A 470 -15.72 30.02 13.65
C ASP A 470 -15.83 28.49 13.60
N SER A 471 -14.88 27.83 12.93
CA SER A 471 -14.79 26.37 12.86
C SER A 471 -14.62 25.79 14.27
N LYS A 472 -15.47 24.81 14.59
CA LYS A 472 -15.41 24.04 15.84
C LYS A 472 -14.78 22.68 15.60
N ILE A 473 -14.24 22.08 16.65
CA ILE A 473 -13.80 20.67 16.61
C ILE A 473 -15.04 19.81 16.33
N ARG A 474 -14.98 19.10 15.21
CA ARG A 474 -16.02 18.17 14.76
C ARG A 474 -15.37 16.95 14.16
N PHE A 475 -16.09 15.84 14.13
CA PHE A 475 -15.69 14.66 13.40
C PHE A 475 -16.38 14.57 12.04
N SER A 476 -15.68 14.04 11.03
CA SER A 476 -16.29 13.69 9.75
C SER A 476 -17.28 12.54 9.96
N GLN A 477 -18.41 12.60 9.27
CA GLN A 477 -19.44 11.56 9.29
C GLN A 477 -19.24 10.53 8.17
N LYS A 478 -18.18 10.66 7.35
CA LYS A 478 -17.92 9.79 6.19
C LYS A 478 -17.50 8.38 6.55
N LEU A 479 -16.73 8.22 7.63
CA LEU A 479 -16.26 6.93 8.11
C LEU A 479 -15.96 6.98 9.61
N ILE A 480 -16.43 5.98 10.34
CA ILE A 480 -16.09 5.72 11.74
C ILE A 480 -16.00 4.22 11.97
N GLY A 481 -15.00 3.76 12.71
CA GLY A 481 -14.85 2.36 13.07
C GLY A 481 -14.84 2.16 14.56
N ILE A 482 -15.58 1.15 15.04
CA ILE A 482 -15.79 0.89 16.46
C ILE A 482 -15.79 -0.61 16.74
N SER A 483 -15.04 -1.03 17.75
CA SER A 483 -15.01 -2.41 18.25
C SER A 483 -16.25 -2.73 19.12
N PRO A 484 -16.58 -4.02 19.34
CA PRO A 484 -17.74 -4.39 20.15
C PRO A 484 -17.69 -3.79 21.57
N ASN A 485 -18.84 -3.32 22.06
CA ASN A 485 -19.01 -2.76 23.41
C ASN A 485 -18.10 -1.56 23.75
N HIS A 486 -17.73 -0.75 22.75
CA HIS A 486 -16.80 0.36 22.97
C HIS A 486 -17.40 1.49 23.85
N PRO A 487 -16.75 1.91 24.95
CA PRO A 487 -17.33 2.88 25.89
C PRO A 487 -17.64 4.25 25.29
N ILE A 488 -16.84 4.74 24.32
CA ILE A 488 -17.12 6.01 23.61
C ILE A 488 -18.52 5.94 23.00
N LEU A 489 -18.83 4.86 22.29
CA LEU A 489 -20.09 4.72 21.58
C LEU A 489 -21.27 4.62 22.54
N ILE A 490 -21.15 3.76 23.55
CA ILE A 490 -22.19 3.54 24.55
C ILE A 490 -22.54 4.85 25.27
N GLU A 491 -21.53 5.60 25.70
CA GLU A 491 -21.74 6.88 26.41
C GLU A 491 -22.24 7.99 25.48
N THR A 492 -21.87 7.97 24.19
CA THR A 492 -22.43 8.89 23.19
C THR A 492 -23.92 8.61 22.98
N LEU A 493 -24.31 7.36 22.74
CA LEU A 493 -25.69 7.00 22.44
C LEU A 493 -26.64 7.22 23.63
N LYS A 494 -26.17 7.05 24.87
CA LYS A 494 -26.94 7.39 26.09
C LYS A 494 -27.39 8.85 26.15
N GLN A 495 -26.69 9.76 25.47
CA GLN A 495 -27.01 11.20 25.47
C GLN A 495 -27.86 11.64 24.28
N ILE A 496 -28.18 10.73 23.36
CA ILE A 496 -28.91 11.06 22.14
C ILE A 496 -30.27 10.37 22.18
N ASP A 497 -31.33 11.18 22.21
CA ASP A 497 -32.70 10.73 22.02
C ASP A 497 -33.17 11.19 20.64
N PRO A 498 -33.41 10.27 19.68
CA PRO A 498 -33.84 10.65 18.33
C PRO A 498 -35.21 11.35 18.31
N LYS A 499 -36.03 11.21 19.37
CA LYS A 499 -37.29 11.96 19.53
C LYS A 499 -37.07 13.40 19.98
N ASN A 500 -35.92 13.69 20.59
CA ASN A 500 -35.48 15.03 20.95
C ASN A 500 -34.48 15.57 19.92
N LEU A 501 -35.00 16.29 18.91
CA LEU A 501 -34.23 16.84 17.80
C LEU A 501 -33.01 17.67 18.24
N SER A 502 -33.07 18.33 19.40
CA SER A 502 -31.95 19.12 19.92
C SER A 502 -30.72 18.28 20.30
N THR A 503 -30.93 17.02 20.73
CA THR A 503 -29.81 16.11 21.02
C THR A 503 -29.23 15.53 19.74
N LEU A 504 -30.07 15.29 18.74
CA LEU A 504 -29.65 14.84 17.41
C LEU A 504 -28.84 15.92 16.67
N GLU A 505 -29.20 17.19 16.81
CA GLU A 505 -28.41 18.33 16.31
C GLU A 505 -26.99 18.36 16.90
N LYS A 506 -26.85 17.93 18.15
CA LYS A 506 -25.60 17.94 18.92
C LYS A 506 -24.82 16.63 18.86
N ILE A 507 -25.25 15.64 18.05
CA ILE A 507 -24.61 14.32 17.97
C ILE A 507 -23.09 14.38 17.83
N ASN A 508 -22.59 15.28 16.97
CA ASN A 508 -21.17 15.43 16.72
C ASN A 508 -20.42 16.04 17.91
N GLU A 509 -21.02 17.03 18.57
CA GLU A 509 -20.47 17.66 19.77
C GLU A 509 -20.37 16.64 20.92
N ILE A 510 -21.45 15.87 21.14
CA ILE A 510 -21.49 14.80 22.13
C ILE A 510 -20.42 13.74 21.83
N LEU A 511 -20.29 13.31 20.57
CA LEU A 511 -19.27 12.33 20.18
C LEU A 511 -17.85 12.86 20.41
N VAL A 512 -17.57 14.13 20.09
CA VAL A 512 -16.27 14.77 20.38
C VAL A 512 -15.97 14.76 21.87
N ASP A 513 -16.95 15.11 22.70
CA ASP A 513 -16.80 15.15 24.15
C ASP A 513 -16.53 13.77 24.73
N LYS A 514 -17.30 12.75 24.31
CA LYS A 514 -17.09 11.36 24.77
C LYS A 514 -15.81 10.74 24.27
N THR A 515 -15.39 11.04 23.05
CA THR A 515 -14.09 10.63 22.55
C THR A 515 -12.96 11.24 23.37
N TYR A 516 -13.05 12.52 23.74
CA TYR A 516 -12.06 13.16 24.61
C TYR A 516 -12.05 12.56 26.03
N GLU A 517 -13.22 12.46 26.68
CA GLU A 517 -13.36 11.92 28.04
C GLU A 517 -12.84 10.49 28.19
N LYS A 518 -12.94 9.69 27.12
CA LYS A 518 -12.60 8.25 27.11
C LYS A 518 -11.38 7.92 26.23
N ALA A 519 -10.63 8.93 25.77
CA ALA A 519 -9.50 8.73 24.85
C ALA A 519 -8.44 7.76 25.42
N TYR A 520 -8.16 7.85 26.73
CA TYR A 520 -7.08 7.14 27.42
C TYR A 520 -7.59 6.00 28.32
N LEU A 521 -8.58 5.23 27.89
CA LEU A 521 -9.02 4.03 28.62
C LEU A 521 -7.91 2.96 28.59
N TYR A 522 -7.01 2.97 29.58
CA TYR A 522 -5.87 2.05 29.66
C TYR A 522 -6.24 0.65 30.16
N ASP A 523 -7.17 0.52 31.13
CA ASP A 523 -7.31 -0.73 31.90
C ASP A 523 -8.53 -1.61 31.57
N ALA A 524 -9.49 -1.16 30.74
CA ALA A 524 -10.74 -1.90 30.51
C ALA A 524 -10.79 -2.68 29.17
N VAL A 525 -10.01 -2.29 28.15
CA VAL A 525 -10.19 -2.80 26.76
C VAL A 525 -8.87 -3.03 25.99
N ASN A 526 -7.68 -2.70 26.50
CA ASN A 526 -6.49 -2.53 25.63
C ASN A 526 -6.81 -1.66 24.40
N SER A 527 -7.65 -0.62 24.59
CA SER A 527 -8.23 0.13 23.48
C SER A 527 -7.20 1.04 22.83
N ARG A 528 -6.92 0.78 21.56
CA ARG A 528 -6.10 1.63 20.68
C ARG A 528 -7.05 2.58 19.95
N ASN A 529 -7.37 3.70 20.59
CA ASN A 529 -8.23 4.73 20.03
C ASN A 529 -7.41 5.72 19.22
N ILE A 530 -7.93 6.18 18.09
CA ILE A 530 -7.23 7.18 17.27
C ILE A 530 -8.20 8.21 16.69
N THR A 531 -7.76 9.47 16.71
CA THR A 531 -8.39 10.56 15.96
C THR A 531 -7.49 10.90 14.79
N LEU A 532 -8.01 10.70 13.59
CA LEU A 532 -7.27 10.83 12.35
C LEU A 532 -7.37 12.27 11.78
N PRO A 533 -6.31 12.79 11.13
CA PRO A 533 -6.30 14.12 10.53
C PRO A 533 -7.38 14.32 9.45
N ALA A 534 -7.81 15.57 9.28
CA ALA A 534 -8.93 15.90 8.39
C ALA A 534 -8.69 15.52 6.91
N VAL A 535 -7.46 15.58 6.40
CA VAL A 535 -7.15 15.27 4.99
C VAL A 535 -7.60 13.87 4.55
N TYR A 536 -7.71 12.94 5.50
CA TYR A 536 -8.11 11.55 5.23
C TYR A 536 -9.60 11.35 4.96
N PHE A 537 -10.43 12.33 5.30
CA PHE A 537 -11.88 12.23 5.14
C PHE A 537 -12.42 13.43 4.39
N GLU A 538 -11.80 14.59 4.52
CA GLU A 538 -12.22 15.85 3.92
C GLU A 538 -11.11 16.44 3.05
N PRO A 539 -10.59 15.71 2.04
CA PRO A 539 -9.72 16.35 1.07
C PRO A 539 -10.52 17.42 0.32
N PHE A 540 -9.85 18.45 -0.16
CA PHE A 540 -10.47 19.52 -0.97
C PHE A 540 -11.44 20.43 -0.23
N ALA A 541 -11.38 20.45 1.10
CA ALA A 541 -12.13 21.39 1.91
C ALA A 541 -11.86 22.85 1.51
N LYS A 542 -12.93 23.60 1.22
CA LYS A 542 -12.85 24.99 0.77
C LYS A 542 -12.63 25.92 1.97
N LEU A 543 -11.47 26.59 1.99
CA LEU A 543 -11.19 27.67 2.95
C LEU A 543 -12.05 28.91 2.65
N GLU A 544 -12.52 29.57 3.71
CA GLU A 544 -13.21 30.86 3.64
C GLU A 544 -12.30 31.95 3.03
N ASN A 545 -12.92 32.95 2.38
CA ASN A 545 -12.30 34.05 1.64
C ASN A 545 -10.86 34.36 2.03
N GLU A 546 -9.98 34.18 1.05
CA GLU A 546 -8.55 34.17 1.26
C GLU A 546 -7.95 35.57 1.09
N SER A 547 -7.28 36.07 2.14
CA SER A 547 -6.61 37.37 2.10
C SER A 547 -5.42 37.39 1.12
N PHE A 548 -5.16 38.57 0.53
CA PHE A 548 -3.98 38.78 -0.32
C PHE A 548 -2.67 38.43 0.39
N SER A 549 -2.58 38.72 1.69
CA SER A 549 -1.41 38.38 2.52
C SER A 549 -1.15 36.87 2.60
N ASN A 550 -2.20 36.03 2.67
CA ASN A 550 -2.04 34.57 2.69
C ASN A 550 -1.59 34.05 1.32
N LYS A 551 -2.13 34.59 0.22
CA LYS A 551 -1.69 34.27 -1.14
C LYS A 551 -0.22 34.61 -1.35
N LEU A 552 0.19 35.80 -0.93
CA LEU A 552 1.58 36.26 -1.02
C LEU A 552 2.51 35.39 -0.16
N SER A 553 2.13 35.09 1.09
CA SER A 553 2.91 34.22 1.97
C SER A 553 3.15 32.85 1.33
N ARG A 554 2.12 32.20 0.78
CA ARG A 554 2.28 30.91 0.10
C ARG A 554 3.11 31.00 -1.17
N PHE A 555 3.00 32.09 -1.93
CA PHE A 555 3.86 32.32 -3.10
C PHE A 555 5.34 32.43 -2.69
N VAL A 556 5.63 33.24 -1.66
CA VAL A 556 7.00 33.46 -1.15
C VAL A 556 7.61 32.17 -0.61
N PHE A 557 6.86 31.42 0.21
CA PHE A 557 7.33 30.17 0.83
C PHE A 557 7.08 28.93 -0.03
N ARG A 558 6.52 29.09 -1.23
CA ARG A 558 6.14 28.01 -2.17
C ARG A 558 5.31 26.90 -1.51
N THR A 559 4.42 27.25 -0.59
CA THR A 559 3.56 26.29 0.11
C THR A 559 2.23 26.10 -0.62
N THR A 560 1.74 24.87 -0.68
CA THR A 560 0.43 24.58 -1.27
C THR A 560 -0.70 25.03 -0.36
N LYS A 561 -1.89 25.23 -0.92
CA LYS A 561 -3.09 25.52 -0.12
C LYS A 561 -3.46 24.31 0.75
N ALA A 562 -3.97 24.54 1.95
CA ALA A 562 -4.47 23.43 2.78
C ALA A 562 -5.56 22.64 2.05
N PHE A 563 -5.56 21.32 2.26
CA PHE A 563 -6.54 20.40 1.70
C PHE A 563 -6.60 20.39 0.17
N SER A 564 -5.56 20.81 -0.57
CA SER A 564 -5.62 20.87 -2.04
C SER A 564 -5.12 19.62 -2.76
N LYS A 565 -4.86 18.52 -2.05
CA LYS A 565 -4.31 17.27 -2.59
C LYS A 565 -4.92 16.07 -1.85
N LEU A 566 -5.03 14.94 -2.55
CA LEU A 566 -5.28 13.64 -1.93
C LEU A 566 -3.99 13.14 -1.27
N THR A 567 -4.15 12.43 -0.16
CA THR A 567 -3.11 11.61 0.48
C THR A 567 -3.31 10.14 0.14
N ASP A 568 -2.41 9.27 0.58
CA ASP A 568 -2.46 7.85 0.23
C ASP A 568 -3.66 7.10 0.83
N PHE A 569 -4.07 7.48 2.05
CA PHE A 569 -5.33 7.05 2.64
C PHE A 569 -6.34 8.19 2.60
N VAL A 570 -7.45 8.03 1.86
CA VAL A 570 -8.52 9.03 1.81
C VAL A 570 -9.88 8.37 1.56
N VAL A 571 -10.92 8.90 2.19
CA VAL A 571 -12.32 8.64 1.87
C VAL A 571 -12.94 9.93 1.31
N ILE A 572 -13.47 9.90 0.08
CA ILE A 572 -14.08 11.06 -0.58
C ILE A 572 -15.58 10.92 -0.79
N GLU A 573 -16.26 12.04 -1.08
CA GLU A 573 -17.66 12.09 -1.52
C GLU A 573 -17.78 12.61 -2.94
#